data_AF-F9H9P9-F1
#
_entry.id   AF-F9H9P9-F1
#
_cell.length_a   1.000
_cell.length_b   1.000
_cell.length_c   1.000
_cell.angle_alpha   90.00
_cell.angle_beta   90.00
_cell.angle_gamma   90.00
#
_symmetry.space_group_name_H-M   'P 1'
#
loop_
_entity.id
_entity.type
_entity.pdbx_description
1 polymer ?
#
loop_
_entity_poly.entity_id
_entity_poly.type
_entity_poly.pdbx_seq_one_letter_code
_entity_poly.pdbx_strand_id
1 'polypeptide(L)'
;MREDTTGEVLTITNNGQENHLVKMAFLELKKYRETSKDKVRKPWLEFFGNKPFTQQPERAISQADQLLDYKSWSEEDRKMFSEQRRREEQALLAQDYALEQARAEGGFVMLANLVRQGLLTSEVASQQLGMTVAEFEALL
;
A
#
# COMPACT_ATOMS: atom_id res chain seq x y z
N MET A 1 -4.35 -7.00 13.39
CA MET A 1 -4.27 -5.75 12.65
C MET A 1 -3.18 -4.96 13.31
N ARG A 2 -2.07 -4.83 12.60
CA ARG A 2 -0.87 -4.10 12.99
C ARG A 2 -0.79 -2.93 12.03
N GLU A 3 -0.15 -1.85 12.43
CA GLU A 3 0.12 -0.75 11.51
C GLU A 3 1.16 -1.23 10.47
N ASP A 4 0.90 -1.03 9.18
CA ASP A 4 1.72 -1.63 8.12
C ASP A 4 3.14 -1.06 8.05
N THR A 5 3.33 0.16 8.56
CA THR A 5 4.62 0.88 8.58
C THR A 5 5.47 0.56 9.81
N THR A 6 4.88 0.40 11.00
CA THR A 6 5.62 0.21 12.26
C THR A 6 5.53 -1.24 12.77
N GLY A 7 4.57 -2.02 12.28
CA GLY A 7 4.28 -3.37 12.75
C GLY A 7 3.69 -3.42 14.16
N GLU A 8 3.41 -2.26 14.79
CA GLU A 8 2.87 -2.19 16.13
C GLU A 8 1.41 -2.63 16.16
N VAL A 9 1.02 -3.26 17.27
CA VAL A 9 -0.37 -3.68 17.47
C VAL A 9 -1.18 -2.44 17.76
N LEU A 10 -2.20 -2.16 16.93
CA LEU A 10 -3.06 -1.01 17.15
C LEU A 10 -3.85 -1.17 18.47
N THR A 11 -3.61 -0.26 19.41
CA THR A 11 -4.27 -0.19 20.71
C THR A 11 -4.87 1.19 20.96
N ILE A 12 -5.93 1.25 21.76
CA ILE A 12 -6.48 2.51 22.29
C ILE A 12 -6.46 2.46 23.81
N THR A 13 -6.03 3.54 24.45
CA THR A 13 -6.08 3.69 25.90
C THR A 13 -7.39 4.35 26.29
N ASN A 14 -8.22 3.65 27.04
CA ASN A 14 -9.45 4.21 27.62
C ASN A 14 -9.46 3.94 29.13
N ASN A 15 -9.68 4.97 29.94
CA ASN A 15 -9.66 4.89 31.40
C ASN A 15 -8.41 4.20 31.98
N GLY A 16 -7.23 4.43 31.37
CA GLY A 16 -5.96 3.83 31.80
C GLY A 16 -5.79 2.35 31.43
N GLN A 17 -6.72 1.74 30.70
CA GLN A 17 -6.59 0.39 30.16
C GLN A 17 -6.31 0.43 28.65
N GLU A 18 -5.26 -0.29 28.25
CA GLU A 18 -4.89 -0.47 26.86
C GLU A 18 -5.73 -1.59 26.23
N ASN A 19 -6.52 -1.24 25.21
CA ASN A 19 -7.42 -2.17 24.53
C ASN A 19 -6.98 -2.38 23.08
N HIS A 20 -6.70 -3.63 22.70
CA HIS A 20 -6.39 -3.99 21.33
C HIS A 20 -7.58 -3.73 20.40
N LEU A 21 -7.37 -2.94 19.34
CA LEU A 21 -8.43 -2.55 18.39
C LEU A 21 -9.08 -3.74 17.72
N VAL A 22 -8.32 -4.79 17.41
CA VAL A 22 -8.87 -6.03 16.83
C VAL A 22 -9.79 -6.73 17.82
N LYS A 23 -9.40 -6.80 19.10
CA LYS A 23 -10.21 -7.40 20.15
C LYS A 23 -11.49 -6.59 20.37
N MET A 24 -11.38 -5.26 20.34
CA MET A 24 -12.53 -4.35 20.39
C MET A 24 -13.47 -4.54 19.20
N ALA A 25 -12.94 -4.60 17.98
CA ALA A 25 -13.71 -4.87 16.77
C ALA A 25 -14.43 -6.23 16.86
N PHE A 26 -13.74 -7.29 17.31
CA PHE A 26 -14.36 -8.60 17.51
C PHE A 26 -15.40 -8.61 18.64
N LEU A 27 -15.20 -7.89 19.74
CA LEU A 27 -16.19 -7.76 20.81
C LEU A 27 -17.42 -7.00 20.35
N GLU A 28 -17.23 -5.92 19.59
CA GLU A 28 -18.33 -5.16 18.99
C GLU A 28 -19.09 -6.03 17.98
N LEU A 29 -18.37 -6.78 17.13
CA LEU A 29 -18.96 -7.77 16.22
C LEU A 29 -19.71 -8.89 16.96
N LYS A 30 -19.21 -9.34 18.12
CA LYS A 30 -19.90 -10.32 18.97
C LYS A 30 -21.18 -9.77 19.59
N LYS A 31 -21.26 -8.47 19.92
CA LYS A 31 -22.51 -7.83 20.37
C LYS A 31 -23.62 -7.90 19.31
N TYR A 32 -23.26 -8.07 18.04
CA TYR A 32 -24.21 -8.21 16.94
C TYR A 32 -24.59 -9.66 16.61
N ARG A 33 -24.02 -10.66 17.32
CA ARG A 33 -24.21 -12.06 16.95
C ARG A 33 -25.52 -12.69 17.42
N GLU A 34 -26.38 -11.98 18.18
CA GLU A 34 -27.45 -12.68 18.90
C GLU A 34 -28.82 -11.99 19.03
N THR A 35 -29.16 -11.00 18.18
CA THR A 35 -30.59 -10.72 17.97
C THR A 35 -30.94 -10.49 16.51
N SER A 36 -31.89 -11.29 16.03
CA SER A 36 -32.56 -11.27 14.72
C SER A 36 -33.37 -10.00 14.44
N LYS A 37 -33.08 -8.87 15.10
CA LYS A 37 -33.92 -7.67 15.12
C LYS A 37 -33.22 -6.35 14.81
N ASP A 38 -31.95 -6.35 14.42
CA ASP A 38 -31.28 -5.09 14.07
C ASP A 38 -31.54 -4.69 12.60
N LYS A 39 -32.74 -4.13 12.35
CA LYS A 39 -33.17 -3.62 11.04
C LYS A 39 -32.24 -2.52 10.51
N VAL A 40 -31.59 -1.78 11.41
CA VAL A 40 -30.73 -0.65 11.08
C VAL A 40 -29.31 -1.14 10.78
N ARG A 41 -28.73 -1.99 11.65
CA ARG A 41 -27.30 -2.34 11.52
C ARG A 41 -27.01 -3.46 10.53
N LYS A 42 -27.97 -4.36 10.28
CA LYS A 42 -27.74 -5.48 9.35
C LYS A 42 -27.42 -5.01 7.92
N PRO A 43 -28.17 -4.05 7.33
CA PRO A 43 -27.79 -3.47 6.05
C PRO A 43 -26.39 -2.85 6.03
N TRP A 44 -25.99 -2.12 7.09
CA TRP A 44 -24.63 -1.56 7.16
C TRP A 44 -23.54 -2.63 7.16
N LEU A 45 -23.74 -3.74 7.89
CA LEU A 45 -22.81 -4.87 7.89
C LEU A 45 -22.76 -5.60 6.53
N GLU A 46 -23.89 -5.69 5.84
CA GLU A 46 -23.96 -6.27 4.49
C GLU A 46 -23.23 -5.40 3.48
N PHE A 47 -23.41 -4.07 3.53
CA PHE A 47 -22.70 -3.09 2.72
C PHE A 47 -21.18 -3.19 2.89
N PHE A 48 -20.67 -3.03 4.11
CA PHE A 48 -19.22 -3.09 4.37
C PHE A 48 -18.63 -4.49 4.16
N GLY A 49 -19.47 -5.53 4.26
CA GLY A 49 -19.07 -6.92 4.02
C GLY A 49 -19.12 -7.34 2.55
N ASN A 50 -19.48 -6.45 1.62
CA ASN A 50 -19.73 -6.75 0.21
C ASN A 50 -20.69 -7.94 0.00
N LYS A 51 -21.75 -8.01 0.81
CA LYS A 51 -22.78 -9.06 0.72
C LYS A 51 -24.06 -8.48 0.12
N PRO A 52 -24.86 -9.31 -0.60
CA PRO A 52 -26.17 -8.87 -1.04
C PRO A 52 -27.04 -8.51 0.18
N PHE A 53 -27.79 -7.43 0.05
CA PHE A 53 -28.69 -6.98 1.10
C PHE A 53 -29.82 -7.99 1.34
N THR A 54 -30.02 -8.39 2.60
CA THR A 54 -31.14 -9.27 2.98
C THR A 54 -32.34 -8.50 3.49
N GLN A 55 -32.19 -7.19 3.70
CA GLN A 55 -33.23 -6.23 4.07
C GLN A 55 -33.07 -4.97 3.23
N GLN A 56 -34.14 -4.17 3.08
CA GLN A 56 -34.05 -2.91 2.36
C GLN A 56 -33.05 -1.97 3.08
N PRO A 57 -31.95 -1.56 2.42
CA PRO A 57 -30.98 -0.66 3.03
C PRO A 57 -31.56 0.76 3.18
N GLU A 58 -31.01 1.50 4.13
CA GLU A 58 -31.32 2.92 4.28
C GLU A 58 -30.80 3.71 3.07
N ARG A 59 -31.44 4.87 2.80
CA ARG A 59 -31.10 5.73 1.66
C ARG A 59 -29.60 6.05 1.57
N ALA A 60 -28.95 6.29 2.70
CA ALA A 60 -27.51 6.58 2.74
C ALA A 60 -26.67 5.41 2.22
N ILE A 61 -27.03 4.18 2.60
CA ILE A 61 -26.37 2.95 2.14
C ILE A 61 -26.64 2.74 0.65
N SER A 62 -27.89 2.93 0.20
CA SER A 62 -28.24 2.81 -1.23
C SER A 62 -27.49 3.81 -2.11
N GLN A 63 -27.33 5.05 -1.64
CA GLN A 63 -26.57 6.07 -2.36
C GLN A 63 -25.08 5.74 -2.40
N ALA A 64 -24.52 5.25 -1.28
CA ALA A 64 -23.13 4.82 -1.24
C ALA A 64 -22.86 3.61 -2.14
N ASP A 65 -23.77 2.63 -2.17
CA ASP A 65 -23.71 1.46 -3.06
C ASP A 65 -23.71 1.86 -4.54
N GLN A 66 -24.56 2.83 -4.92
CA GLN A 66 -24.56 3.40 -6.26
C GLN A 66 -23.24 4.12 -6.61
N LEU A 67 -22.69 4.89 -5.67
CA LEU A 67 -21.38 5.53 -5.87
C LEU A 67 -20.23 4.53 -6.03
N LEU A 68 -20.40 3.28 -5.60
CA LEU A 68 -19.42 2.20 -5.81
C LEU A 68 -19.69 1.39 -7.09
N ASP A 69 -20.86 1.53 -7.71
CA ASP A 69 -21.16 0.86 -8.97
C ASP A 69 -20.46 1.58 -10.13
N TYR A 70 -19.30 1.03 -10.53
CA TYR A 70 -18.51 1.48 -11.67
C TYR A 70 -19.33 1.64 -12.97
N LYS A 71 -20.41 0.86 -13.15
CA LYS A 71 -21.27 0.98 -14.34
C LYS A 71 -22.12 2.24 -14.32
N SER A 72 -22.39 2.79 -13.14
CA SER A 72 -23.19 4.00 -12.93
C SER A 72 -22.37 5.30 -12.96
N TRP A 73 -21.03 5.20 -12.97
CA TRP A 73 -20.14 6.36 -12.97
C TRP A 73 -20.21 7.15 -14.27
N SER A 74 -20.14 8.49 -14.14
CA SER A 74 -19.97 9.39 -15.28
C SER A 74 -18.61 9.21 -15.95
N GLU A 75 -18.44 9.72 -17.17
CA GLU A 75 -17.12 9.72 -17.82
C GLU A 75 -16.09 10.52 -17.02
N GLU A 76 -16.54 11.61 -16.39
CA GLU A 76 -15.74 12.45 -15.50
C GLU A 76 -15.30 11.69 -14.25
N ASP A 77 -16.20 10.96 -13.58
CA ASP A 77 -15.87 10.16 -12.38
C ASP A 77 -14.86 9.05 -12.72
N ARG A 78 -15.06 8.37 -13.86
CA ARG A 78 -14.12 7.35 -14.37
C ARG A 78 -12.75 7.97 -14.71
N LYS A 79 -12.74 9.16 -15.30
CA LYS A 79 -11.52 9.88 -15.63
C LYS A 79 -10.78 10.35 -14.38
N MET A 80 -11.47 10.87 -13.37
CA MET A 80 -10.86 11.33 -12.13
C MET A 80 -10.25 10.17 -11.31
N PHE A 81 -10.95 9.03 -11.22
CA PHE A 81 -10.43 7.85 -10.53
C PHE A 81 -9.22 7.22 -11.26
N SER A 82 -9.26 7.18 -12.60
CA SER A 82 -8.13 6.68 -13.40
C SER A 82 -6.92 7.62 -13.40
N GLU A 83 -7.11 8.94 -13.41
CA GLU A 83 -6.00 9.91 -13.37
C GLU A 83 -5.24 9.88 -12.04
N GLN A 84 -5.96 9.77 -10.92
CA GLN A 84 -5.33 9.67 -9.59
C GLN A 84 -4.51 8.38 -9.46
N ARG A 85 -5.06 7.23 -9.87
CA ARG A 85 -4.36 5.94 -9.89
C ARG A 85 -3.14 5.97 -10.81
N ARG A 86 -3.26 6.56 -12.00
CA ARG A 86 -2.15 6.73 -12.94
C ARG A 86 -1.02 7.60 -12.35
N ARG A 87 -1.36 8.66 -11.61
CA ARG A 87 -0.36 9.51 -10.92
C ARG A 87 0.33 8.78 -9.79
N GLU A 88 -0.40 8.02 -8.97
CA GLU A 88 0.16 7.21 -7.89
C GLU A 88 1.10 6.12 -8.43
N GLU A 89 0.68 5.40 -9.47
CA GLU A 89 1.51 4.38 -10.13
C GLU A 89 2.75 5.01 -10.78
N GLN A 90 2.63 6.17 -11.43
CA GLN A 90 3.80 6.88 -11.96
C GLN A 90 4.76 7.38 -10.88
N ALA A 91 4.25 7.86 -9.75
CA ALA A 91 5.08 8.30 -8.64
C ALA A 91 5.84 7.13 -8.01
N LEU A 92 5.17 5.97 -7.87
CA LEU A 92 5.80 4.74 -7.35
C LEU A 92 6.89 4.24 -8.31
N LEU A 93 6.62 4.17 -9.61
CA LEU A 93 7.60 3.76 -10.63
C LEU A 93 8.80 4.71 -10.67
N ALA A 94 8.58 6.03 -10.56
CA ALA A 94 9.67 7.01 -10.51
C ALA A 94 10.52 6.88 -9.24
N GLN A 95 9.89 6.55 -8.10
CA GLN A 95 10.59 6.30 -6.85
C GLN A 95 11.45 5.02 -6.92
N ASP A 96 10.91 3.93 -7.46
CA ASP A 96 11.65 2.68 -7.64
C ASP A 96 12.85 2.88 -8.59
N TYR A 97 12.63 3.58 -9.71
CA TYR A 97 13.71 3.94 -10.64
C TYR A 97 14.82 4.77 -9.97
N ALA A 98 14.45 5.78 -9.17
CA ALA A 98 15.41 6.59 -8.43
C ALA A 98 16.19 5.78 -7.37
N LEU A 99 15.54 4.81 -6.71
CA LEU A 99 16.19 3.93 -5.74
C LEU A 99 17.12 2.92 -6.40
N GLU A 100 16.72 2.32 -7.53
CA GLU A 100 17.57 1.43 -8.32
C GLU A 100 18.81 2.19 -8.83
N GLN A 101 18.61 3.39 -9.36
CA GLN A 101 19.69 4.24 -9.84
C GLN A 101 20.64 4.64 -8.69
N ALA A 102 20.11 5.03 -7.52
CA ALA A 102 20.93 5.34 -6.35
C ALA A 102 21.72 4.12 -5.83
N ARG A 103 21.16 2.91 -5.90
CA ARG A 103 21.89 1.67 -5.54
C ARG A 103 22.99 1.34 -6.54
N ALA A 104 22.70 1.46 -7.84
CA ALA A 104 23.67 1.21 -8.90
C ALA A 104 24.82 2.22 -8.86
N GLU A 105 24.49 3.52 -8.75
CA GLU A 105 25.48 4.59 -8.64
C GLU A 105 26.30 4.48 -7.34
N GLY A 106 25.65 4.17 -6.21
CA GLY A 106 26.36 3.96 -4.93
C GLY A 106 27.34 2.78 -4.97
N GLY A 107 26.94 1.67 -5.60
CA GLY A 107 27.80 0.51 -5.81
C GLY A 107 28.98 0.80 -6.75
N PHE A 108 28.71 1.52 -7.84
CA PHE A 108 29.76 1.98 -8.75
C PHE A 108 30.79 2.88 -8.05
N VAL A 109 30.33 3.91 -7.33
CA VAL A 109 31.22 4.85 -6.62
C VAL A 109 32.11 4.13 -5.60
N MET A 110 31.56 3.15 -4.87
CA MET A 110 32.34 2.36 -3.92
C MET A 110 33.44 1.55 -4.62
N LEU A 111 33.10 0.83 -5.69
CA LEU A 111 34.04 -0.01 -6.43
C LEU A 111 35.10 0.81 -7.17
N ALA A 112 34.70 1.92 -7.81
CA ALA A 112 35.61 2.85 -8.47
C ALA A 112 36.64 3.42 -7.49
N ASN A 113 36.24 3.74 -6.25
CA ASN A 113 37.16 4.23 -5.22
C ASN A 113 38.19 3.15 -4.81
N LEU A 114 37.78 1.88 -4.70
CA LEU A 114 38.70 0.77 -4.41
C LEU A 114 39.68 0.51 -5.56
N VAL A 115 39.23 0.65 -6.80
CA VAL A 115 40.10 0.54 -7.99
C VAL A 115 41.10 1.69 -8.04
N ARG A 116 40.67 2.94 -7.81
CA ARG A 116 41.56 4.11 -7.74
C ARG A 116 42.60 4.02 -6.62
N GLN A 117 42.27 3.34 -5.52
CA GLN A 117 43.21 3.08 -4.40
C GLN A 117 44.15 1.89 -4.66
N GLY A 118 44.00 1.19 -5.79
CA GLY A 118 44.78 0.00 -6.12
C GLY A 118 44.43 -1.23 -5.27
N LEU A 119 43.29 -1.20 -4.56
CA LEU A 119 42.82 -2.29 -3.70
C LEU A 119 42.00 -3.34 -4.49
N LEU A 120 41.55 -2.98 -5.69
CA LEU A 120 40.76 -3.84 -6.58
C LEU A 120 41.17 -3.58 -8.04
N THR A 121 41.02 -4.56 -8.92
CA THR A 121 41.26 -4.36 -10.36
C THR A 121 39.97 -4.01 -11.10
N SER A 122 40.08 -3.31 -12.23
CA SER A 122 38.94 -2.93 -13.08
C SER A 122 38.12 -4.13 -13.53
N GLU A 123 38.75 -5.29 -13.75
CA GLU A 123 38.07 -6.52 -14.16
C GLU A 123 37.14 -7.09 -13.08
N VAL A 124 37.58 -7.06 -11.81
CA VAL A 124 36.77 -7.57 -10.69
C VAL A 124 35.62 -6.62 -10.38
N ALA A 125 35.87 -5.30 -10.47
CA ALA A 125 34.87 -4.27 -10.27
C ALA A 125 33.80 -4.29 -11.38
N SER A 126 34.21 -4.42 -12.64
CA SER A 126 33.28 -4.48 -13.78
C SER A 126 32.41 -5.74 -13.74
N GLN A 127 32.99 -6.88 -13.34
CA GLN A 127 32.26 -8.15 -13.18
C GLN A 127 31.20 -8.06 -12.06
N GLN A 128 31.49 -7.38 -10.95
CA GLN A 128 30.54 -7.15 -9.85
C GLN A 128 29.33 -6.32 -10.26
N LEU A 129 29.52 -5.37 -11.18
CA LEU A 129 28.46 -4.52 -11.72
C LEU A 129 27.78 -5.11 -12.96
N GLY A 130 28.25 -6.27 -13.45
CA GLY A 130 27.71 -6.91 -14.65
C GLY A 130 27.97 -6.11 -15.94
N MET A 131 29.01 -5.27 -15.99
CA MET A 131 29.39 -4.47 -17.16
C MET A 131 30.77 -4.89 -17.70
N THR A 132 31.10 -4.46 -18.91
CA THR A 132 32.42 -4.73 -19.50
C THR A 132 33.50 -3.88 -18.83
N VAL A 133 34.75 -4.34 -18.91
CA VAL A 133 35.91 -3.59 -18.38
C VAL A 133 36.02 -2.21 -19.05
N ALA A 134 35.81 -2.15 -20.37
CA ALA A 134 35.85 -0.90 -21.12
C ALA A 134 34.75 0.10 -20.71
N GLU A 135 33.54 -0.38 -20.42
CA GLU A 135 32.45 0.46 -19.90
C GLU A 135 32.76 0.97 -18.50
N PHE A 136 33.33 0.12 -17.63
CA PHE A 136 33.73 0.52 -16.28
C PHE A 136 34.87 1.56 -16.31
N GLU A 137 35.89 1.35 -17.13
CA GLU A 137 37.03 2.27 -17.28
C GLU A 137 36.63 3.61 -17.91
N ALA A 138 35.63 3.63 -18.79
CA ALA A 138 35.10 4.87 -19.35
C ALA A 138 34.35 5.75 -18.33
N LEU A 139 33.89 5.15 -17.21
CA LEU A 139 33.18 5.82 -16.12
C LEU A 139 34.09 6.17 -14.92
N LEU A 140 35.33 5.67 -14.91
CA LEU A 140 36.32 5.73 -13.83
C LEU A 140 37.06 7.07 -13.75
#